data_AF-A0A7C1IHW4-F1
#
_entry.id   AF-A0A7C1IHW4-F1
#
_cell.length_a   1.000
_cell.length_b   1.000
_cell.length_c   1.000
_cell.angle_alpha   90.00
_cell.angle_beta   90.00
_cell.angle_gamma   90.00
#
_symmetry.space_group_name_H-M   'P 1'
#
loop_
_entity.id
_entity.type
_entity.pdbx_description
1 polymer ?
#
loop_
_entity_poly.entity_id
_entity_poly.type
_entity_poly.pdbx_seq_one_letter_code
_entity_poly.pdbx_strand_id
1 'polypeptide(L)'
;MAFKLAAISTPLTWPIVCWLLSAVINIFIPSGGGQWAATGEFLLRAGHLVGAPVTKTVIAYRIGDNTTNLLQPFWAVPLLMITGLKARDVMGYSIAFMLLYMIPIAIGLLLMPVSGSPFI
;
A
#
# COMPACT_ATOMS: atom_id res chain seq x y z
N MET A 1 14.56 3.09 -7.97
CA MET A 1 13.45 4.03 -7.73
C MET A 1 13.27 4.33 -6.24
N ALA A 2 13.06 3.30 -5.40
CA ALA A 2 12.88 3.44 -3.94
C ALA A 2 13.93 4.33 -3.25
N PHE A 3 15.22 4.09 -3.49
CA PHE A 3 16.30 4.88 -2.89
C PHE A 3 16.29 6.38 -3.27
N LYS A 4 15.90 6.72 -4.51
CA LYS A 4 15.79 8.13 -4.94
C LYS A 4 14.63 8.84 -4.25
N LEU A 5 13.50 8.13 -4.09
CA LEU A 5 12.33 8.65 -3.38
C LEU A 5 12.59 8.75 -1.87
N ALA A 6 13.37 7.84 -1.31
CA ALA A 6 13.82 7.91 0.07
C ALA A 6 14.69 9.16 0.31
N ALA A 7 15.63 9.46 -0.59
CA ALA A 7 16.54 10.59 -0.45
C ALA A 7 15.85 11.97 -0.36
N ILE A 8 14.61 12.09 -0.83
CA ILE A 8 13.79 13.32 -0.75
C ILE A 8 12.73 13.28 0.35
N SER A 9 12.71 12.23 1.18
CA SER A 9 11.71 11.99 2.23
C SER A 9 12.33 12.08 3.62
N THR A 10 11.48 12.26 4.64
CA THR A 10 11.86 12.27 6.05
C THR A 10 11.28 11.03 6.75
N PRO A 11 11.72 10.67 7.97
CA PRO A 11 11.08 9.57 8.72
C PRO A 11 9.55 9.74 8.87
N LEU A 12 9.08 11.00 8.88
CA LEU A 12 7.66 11.34 8.97
C LEU A 12 6.91 11.12 7.64
N THR A 13 7.52 11.48 6.51
CA THR A 13 6.86 11.39 5.18
C THR A 13 7.12 10.06 4.46
N TRP A 14 8.11 9.29 4.91
CA TRP A 14 8.46 7.99 4.34
C TRP A 14 7.28 7.00 4.23
N PRO A 15 6.40 6.84 5.24
CA PRO A 15 5.27 5.92 5.13
C PRO A 15 4.33 6.24 3.96
N ILE A 16 4.13 7.53 3.65
CA ILE A 16 3.31 7.95 2.51
C ILE A 16 4.02 7.59 1.19
N VAL A 17 5.33 7.86 1.10
CA VAL A 17 6.13 7.53 -0.09
C VAL A 17 6.15 6.02 -0.33
N CYS A 18 6.38 5.23 0.71
CA CYS A 18 6.39 3.77 0.65
C CYS A 18 5.01 3.22 0.26
N TRP A 19 3.94 3.78 0.81
CA TRP A 19 2.55 3.43 0.45
C TRP A 19 2.28 3.66 -1.04
N LEU A 20 2.55 4.85 -1.56
CA LEU A 20 2.34 5.17 -2.97
C LEU A 20 3.20 4.31 -3.90
N LEU A 21 4.46 4.09 -3.55
CA LEU A 21 5.35 3.21 -4.32
C LEU A 21 4.80 1.78 -4.37
N SER A 22 4.33 1.27 -3.23
CA SER A 22 3.80 -0.09 -3.12
C SER A 22 2.46 -0.22 -3.86
N ALA A 23 1.62 0.82 -3.83
CA ALA A 23 0.36 0.89 -4.57
C ALA A 23 0.59 0.86 -6.10
N VAL A 24 1.62 1.57 -6.60
CA VAL A 24 2.00 1.53 -8.02
C VAL A 24 2.53 0.15 -8.41
N ILE A 25 3.39 -0.44 -7.58
CA ILE A 25 3.94 -1.78 -7.86
C ILE A 25 2.84 -2.85 -7.87
N ASN A 26 1.85 -2.75 -6.97
CA ASN A 26 0.75 -3.71 -6.87
C ASN A 26 -0.11 -3.80 -8.14
N ILE A 27 -0.16 -2.75 -8.96
CA ILE A 27 -0.81 -2.80 -10.28
C ILE A 27 -0.15 -3.88 -11.18
N PHE A 28 1.16 -4.09 -11.03
CA PHE A 28 1.94 -5.06 -11.80
C PHE A 28 2.12 -6.40 -11.10
N ILE A 29 2.19 -6.40 -9.76
CA ILE A 29 2.37 -7.60 -8.94
C ILE A 29 1.25 -7.67 -7.89
N PRO A 30 0.04 -8.13 -8.26
CA PRO A 30 -1.13 -8.11 -7.39
C PRO A 30 -1.14 -9.29 -6.41
N SER A 31 -0.10 -9.37 -5.60
CA SER A 31 0.12 -10.45 -4.64
C SER A 31 0.97 -9.94 -3.48
N GLY A 32 0.36 -9.80 -2.31
CA GLY A 32 1.08 -9.30 -1.13
C GLY A 32 2.29 -10.13 -0.73
N GLY A 33 2.30 -11.45 -0.98
CA GLY A 33 3.47 -12.30 -0.76
C GLY A 33 4.52 -12.16 -1.87
N GLY A 34 4.08 -12.17 -3.14
CA GLY A 34 4.98 -12.06 -4.29
C GLY A 34 5.65 -10.69 -4.39
N GLN A 35 4.87 -9.63 -4.16
CA GLN A 35 5.38 -8.26 -4.11
C GLN A 35 6.35 -8.07 -2.94
N TRP A 36 6.06 -8.66 -1.76
CA TRP A 36 6.94 -8.56 -0.61
C TRP A 36 8.26 -9.28 -0.86
N ALA A 37 8.21 -10.49 -1.43
CA ALA A 37 9.40 -11.22 -1.82
C ALA A 37 10.27 -10.45 -2.84
N ALA A 38 9.64 -9.73 -3.77
CA ALA A 38 10.35 -8.96 -4.79
C ALA A 38 10.86 -7.59 -4.30
N THR A 39 10.17 -6.94 -3.36
CA THR A 39 10.39 -5.52 -3.06
C THR A 39 10.67 -5.20 -1.59
N GLY A 40 10.33 -6.11 -0.67
CA GLY A 40 10.38 -5.88 0.77
C GLY A 40 11.75 -5.46 1.26
N GLU A 41 12.81 -6.17 0.85
CA GLU A 41 14.18 -5.84 1.26
C GLU A 41 14.60 -4.43 0.80
N PHE A 42 14.25 -4.03 -0.43
CA PHE A 42 14.57 -2.70 -0.95
C PHE A 42 13.81 -1.59 -0.22
N LEU A 43 12.54 -1.83 0.13
CA LEU A 43 11.74 -0.89 0.91
C LEU A 43 12.30 -0.73 2.33
N LEU A 44 12.68 -1.83 2.98
CA LEU A 44 13.28 -1.79 4.32
C LEU A 44 14.62 -1.05 4.33
N ARG A 45 15.51 -1.34 3.37
CA ARG A 45 16.79 -0.64 3.23
C ARG A 45 16.58 0.86 2.96
N ALA A 46 15.64 1.21 2.09
CA ALA A 46 15.31 2.60 1.79
C ALA A 46 14.74 3.35 3.01
N GLY A 47 13.86 2.71 3.78
CA GLY A 47 13.33 3.24 5.04
C GLY A 47 14.42 3.42 6.10
N HIS A 48 15.36 2.49 6.18
CA HIS A 48 16.49 2.57 7.11
C HIS A 48 17.39 3.79 6.82
N LEU A 49 17.66 4.09 5.54
CA LEU A 49 18.47 5.25 5.15
C LEU A 49 17.88 6.59 5.59
N VAL A 50 16.55 6.68 5.72
CA VAL A 50 15.84 7.87 6.17
C VAL A 50 15.49 7.82 7.66
N GLY A 51 15.97 6.82 8.40
CA GLY A 51 15.70 6.65 9.82
C GLY A 51 14.24 6.28 10.14
N ALA A 52 13.47 5.77 9.17
CA ALA A 52 12.09 5.34 9.41
C ALA A 52 12.06 3.98 10.12
N PRO A 53 11.18 3.78 11.12
CA PRO A 53 11.00 2.48 11.75
C PRO A 53 10.56 1.40 10.75
N VAL A 54 11.09 0.19 10.91
CA VAL A 54 10.73 -0.99 10.09
C VAL A 54 9.22 -1.20 10.09
N THR A 55 8.58 -1.15 11.26
CA THR A 55 7.13 -1.32 11.42
C THR A 55 6.33 -0.34 10.56
N LYS A 56 6.75 0.94 10.49
CA LYS A 56 6.07 1.94 9.65
C LYS A 56 6.20 1.61 8.16
N THR A 57 7.35 1.11 7.75
CA THR A 57 7.60 0.70 6.35
C THR A 57 6.76 -0.51 5.98
N VAL A 58 6.67 -1.52 6.85
CA VAL A 58 5.87 -2.73 6.61
C VAL A 58 4.38 -2.40 6.55
N ILE A 59 3.87 -1.56 7.46
CA ILE A 59 2.48 -1.12 7.45
C ILE A 59 2.17 -0.32 6.18
N ALA A 60 3.02 0.65 5.82
CA ALA A 60 2.88 1.43 4.61
C ALA A 60 2.86 0.55 3.34
N TYR A 61 3.78 -0.42 3.27
CA TYR A 61 3.80 -1.42 2.22
C TYR A 61 2.46 -2.16 2.12
N ARG A 62 1.99 -2.73 3.23
CA ARG A 62 0.77 -3.55 3.25
C ARG A 62 -0.47 -2.75 2.86
N ILE A 63 -0.56 -1.51 3.32
CA ILE A 63 -1.64 -0.61 2.93
C ILE A 63 -1.57 -0.31 1.43
N GLY A 64 -0.37 -0.14 0.87
CA GLY A 64 -0.17 0.14 -0.57
C GLY A 64 -0.58 -1.03 -1.44
N ASP A 65 -0.11 -2.23 -1.08
CA ASP A 65 -0.49 -3.51 -1.68
C ASP A 65 -2.02 -3.72 -1.65
N ASN A 66 -2.73 -3.27 -0.61
CA ASN A 66 -4.19 -3.38 -0.60
C ASN A 66 -4.92 -2.26 -1.36
N THR A 67 -4.29 -1.09 -1.54
CA THR A 67 -4.98 0.10 -2.04
C THR A 67 -5.46 -0.10 -3.48
N THR A 68 -4.57 -0.50 -4.38
CA THR A 68 -4.90 -0.65 -5.80
C THR A 68 -5.60 -1.96 -6.13
N ASN A 69 -5.85 -2.84 -5.15
CA ASN A 69 -6.67 -4.04 -5.36
C ASN A 69 -8.11 -3.70 -5.76
N LEU A 70 -8.62 -2.52 -5.43
CA LEU A 70 -9.94 -2.09 -5.89
C LEU A 70 -9.99 -1.75 -7.39
N LEU A 71 -8.84 -1.59 -8.04
CA LEU A 71 -8.74 -1.48 -9.50
C LEU A 71 -8.85 -2.84 -10.19
N GLN A 72 -8.53 -3.93 -9.49
CA GLN A 72 -8.45 -5.28 -10.03
C GLN A 72 -9.58 -6.17 -9.46
N PRO A 73 -10.48 -6.72 -10.29
CA PRO A 73 -11.70 -7.38 -9.81
C PRO A 73 -11.50 -8.80 -9.25
N PHE A 74 -10.33 -9.19 -8.75
CA PHE A 74 -10.09 -10.56 -8.26
C PHE A 74 -10.89 -10.88 -7.00
N TRP A 75 -11.06 -9.89 -6.13
CA TRP A 75 -11.91 -9.98 -4.94
C TRP A 75 -13.41 -10.07 -5.29
N ALA A 76 -13.79 -9.57 -6.47
CA ALA A 76 -15.19 -9.46 -6.86
C ALA A 76 -15.76 -10.75 -7.45
N VAL A 77 -14.94 -11.67 -7.98
CA VAL A 77 -15.42 -12.88 -8.69
C VAL A 77 -16.45 -13.69 -7.87
N PRO A 78 -16.20 -14.05 -6.59
CA PRO A 78 -17.17 -14.80 -5.79
C PRO A 78 -18.45 -14.02 -5.54
N LEU A 79 -18.34 -12.72 -5.27
CA LEU A 79 -19.48 -11.84 -4.99
C LEU A 79 -20.38 -11.66 -6.21
N LEU A 80 -19.77 -11.47 -7.39
CA LEU A 80 -20.49 -11.33 -8.65
C LEU A 80 -21.24 -12.62 -9.02
N MET A 81 -20.66 -13.79 -8.74
CA MET A 81 -21.34 -15.07 -8.95
C MET A 81 -22.59 -15.23 -8.08
N ILE A 82 -22.54 -14.80 -6.82
CA ILE A 82 -23.68 -14.89 -5.88
C ILE A 82 -24.76 -13.85 -6.21
N THR A 83 -24.36 -12.64 -6.56
CA THR A 83 -25.28 -11.51 -6.79
C THR A 83 -25.84 -11.45 -8.21
N GLY A 84 -25.25 -12.16 -9.16
CA GLY A 84 -25.61 -12.09 -10.58
C GLY A 84 -25.22 -10.77 -11.25
N LEU A 85 -24.49 -9.89 -10.54
CA LEU A 85 -24.02 -8.62 -11.06
C LEU A 85 -22.87 -8.82 -12.05
N LYS A 86 -22.72 -7.88 -12.98
CA LYS A 86 -21.54 -7.81 -13.86
C LYS A 86 -20.48 -6.95 -13.18
N ALA A 87 -19.20 -7.23 -13.48
CA ALA A 87 -18.09 -6.43 -12.94
C ALA A 87 -18.26 -4.93 -13.19
N ARG A 88 -18.75 -4.55 -14.38
CA ARG A 88 -18.99 -3.14 -14.74
C ARG A 88 -19.96 -2.41 -13.80
N ASP A 89 -20.84 -3.14 -13.12
CA ASP A 89 -21.85 -2.57 -12.24
C ASP A 89 -21.23 -2.11 -10.90
N VAL A 90 -20.06 -2.65 -10.54
CA VAL A 90 -19.40 -2.40 -9.25
C VAL A 90 -18.08 -1.65 -9.40
N MET A 91 -17.34 -1.88 -10.50
CA MET A 91 -15.98 -1.36 -10.67
C MET A 91 -15.88 0.18 -10.56
N GLY A 92 -16.87 0.92 -11.08
CA GLY A 92 -16.88 2.37 -10.97
C GLY A 92 -16.93 2.84 -9.51
N TYR A 93 -17.73 2.19 -8.68
CA TYR A 93 -17.83 2.47 -7.25
C TYR A 93 -16.54 2.09 -6.52
N SER A 94 -15.93 0.96 -6.86
CA SER A 94 -14.67 0.52 -6.25
C SER A 94 -13.53 1.50 -6.52
N ILE A 95 -13.41 2.00 -7.75
CA ILE A 95 -12.40 3.01 -8.12
C ILE A 95 -12.70 4.35 -7.43
N ALA A 96 -13.97 4.77 -7.39
CA ALA A 96 -14.36 5.99 -6.69
C ALA A 96 -14.03 5.90 -5.18
N PHE A 97 -14.34 4.76 -4.56
CA PHE A 97 -14.01 4.49 -3.16
C PHE A 97 -12.51 4.45 -2.92
N MET A 98 -11.74 3.83 -3.83
CA MET A 98 -10.28 3.82 -3.81
C MET A 98 -9.73 5.24 -3.70
N LEU A 99 -10.14 6.13 -4.61
CA LEU A 99 -9.71 7.52 -4.63
C LEU A 99 -10.14 8.28 -3.37
N LEU A 100 -11.36 8.04 -2.90
CA LEU A 100 -11.91 8.72 -1.72
C LEU A 100 -11.12 8.41 -0.45
N TYR A 101 -10.76 7.14 -0.20
CA TYR A 101 -10.03 6.81 1.03
C TYR A 101 -8.53 7.11 0.97
N MET A 102 -7.96 7.47 -0.19
CA MET A 102 -6.54 7.84 -0.28
C MET A 102 -6.18 8.94 0.72
N ILE A 103 -7.09 9.90 0.93
CA ILE A 103 -6.91 11.01 1.87
C ILE A 103 -6.82 10.53 3.33
N PRO A 104 -7.83 9.82 3.88
CA PRO A 104 -7.73 9.33 5.26
C PRO A 104 -6.58 8.33 5.46
N ILE A 105 -6.18 7.55 4.45
CA ILE A 105 -4.97 6.72 4.54
C ILE A 105 -3.71 7.58 4.66
N ALA A 106 -3.56 8.61 3.83
CA ALA A 106 -2.40 9.50 3.90
C ALA A 106 -2.31 10.18 5.28
N ILE A 107 -3.43 10.65 5.81
CA ILE A 107 -3.52 11.22 7.16
C ILE A 107 -3.16 10.17 8.23
N GLY A 108 -3.72 8.97 8.13
CA GLY A 108 -3.44 7.88 9.07
C GLY A 108 -1.97 7.49 9.09
N LEU A 109 -1.33 7.39 7.92
CA LEU A 109 0.10 7.09 7.79
C LEU A 109 0.99 8.20 8.35
N LEU A 110 0.58 9.46 8.21
CA LEU A 110 1.29 10.62 8.75
C LEU A 110 1.22 10.67 10.29
N LEU A 111 0.03 10.42 10.84
CA LEU A 111 -0.27 10.51 12.27
C LEU A 111 0.02 9.21 13.04
N MET A 112 0.36 8.13 12.34
CA MET A 112 0.54 6.80 12.95
C MET A 112 1.58 6.84 14.08
N PRO A 113 1.19 6.48 15.32
CA PRO A 113 2.10 6.48 16.45
C PRO A 113 3.22 5.45 16.26
N VAL A 114 4.40 5.78 16.76
CA VAL A 114 5.54 4.87 16.76
C VAL A 114 5.40 3.97 17.99
N SER A 115 4.89 2.75 17.83
CA SER A 115 5.09 1.72 18.85
C SER A 115 6.49 1.14 18.64
N GLY A 116 7.41 1.51 19.52
CA GLY A 116 8.70 0.86 19.60
C GLY A 116 8.53 -0.53 20.20
N SER A 117 8.57 -1.56 19.35
CA SER A 117 9.07 -2.86 19.78
C SER A 117 9.72 -3.55 18.58
N PRO A 118 10.92 -4.13 18.72
CA PRO A 118 11.60 -4.79 17.62
C PRO A 118 11.04 -6.19 17.32
N PHE A 119 10.08 -6.71 18.10
CA PHE A 119 9.67 -8.13 18.05
C PHE A 119 8.21 -8.42 18.47
N ILE A 120 7.25 -7.50 18.26
CA ILE A 120 5.82 -7.81 18.43
C ILE A 120 5.03 -7.32 17.22
#